data_AF-A0A654E562-F1
#
_entry.id   AF-A0A654E562-F1
#
_cell.length_a   1.000
_cell.length_b   1.000
_cell.length_c   1.000
_cell.angle_alpha   90.00
_cell.angle_beta   90.00
_cell.angle_gamma   90.00
#
_symmetry.space_group_name_H-M   'P 1'
#
loop_
_entity.id
_entity.type
_entity.pdbx_description
1 polymer ?
#
loop_
_entity_poly.entity_id
_entity_poly.type
_entity_poly.pdbx_seq_one_letter_code
_entity_poly.pdbx_strand_id
1 'polypeptide(L)'
;MKKVLSNLIAPVVIMAALFSCEDEISNSFDVLDIAPVIDEVTPNGSVKIGSEFDIVIKAHDGESSPLASVSAKLKDADGNELATKSGTMSGTSGTFTWAAADFGSTALDTGDYTISVTVTDVANLSVSGDYSFIVFDLPFDATYPEMYIAGNFNSWGADALELVAANTWQITSTLDGGGWKFKNTPDWSDIDWGDSDCDGVMEVATGGGPDTNCGHTGESIITFNDKTLAYTVELVEPIAQNITGLYLVGSFNNFEGSDEYKFKLDSDNTWILAEVILKEGDVLKFAEAADLSKKNWGDNEPDGEADLFGSSIVLDNSYSQAYYKVTFNDATLAYQFDFVKFPSISIIGSATTGDDSGWGIDVKLRDFGNNSFRHAMGIYEGAFKFRQNESWDNQWGGFTFPSGTATKGGGDVSVSLAQEDTYIIMFNPSSGEVSFTATEIALIGSATGDDTWSTDINMTRDLLDPAVWTLNVDLVVGEAKIRTDETWDYNWGPDGYDTPANFNITEAGNYDVTININTGVASFEKN
;
A
#
# COMPACT_ATOMS: atom_id res chain seq x y z
N MET A 1 -37.74 -45.07 39.32
CA MET A 1 -38.59 -46.06 40.02
C MET A 1 -38.73 -45.61 41.47
N LYS A 2 -39.97 -45.52 41.98
CA LYS A 2 -40.39 -45.28 43.38
C LYS A 2 -40.19 -43.89 44.03
N LYS A 3 -41.32 -43.17 44.11
CA LYS A 3 -41.75 -42.31 45.21
C LYS A 3 -41.70 -43.07 46.56
N VAL A 4 -41.74 -42.34 47.67
CA VAL A 4 -42.88 -42.22 48.63
C VAL A 4 -42.36 -42.02 50.07
N LEU A 5 -43.02 -41.08 50.79
CA LEU A 5 -43.42 -41.03 52.21
C LEU A 5 -42.97 -39.70 52.86
N SER A 6 -43.82 -38.68 53.09
CA SER A 6 -45.15 -38.55 53.74
C SER A 6 -45.11 -38.53 55.28
N ASN A 7 -45.60 -37.41 55.84
CA ASN A 7 -46.54 -37.25 56.97
C ASN A 7 -46.08 -36.09 57.89
N LEU A 8 -46.71 -34.91 57.87
CA LEU A 8 -48.06 -34.56 58.33
C LEU A 8 -48.24 -34.85 59.83
N ILE A 9 -48.45 -33.80 60.65
CA ILE A 9 -49.45 -33.67 61.73
C ILE A 9 -49.40 -32.22 62.25
N ALA A 10 -50.57 -31.61 62.31
CA ALA A 10 -50.94 -30.34 62.95
C ALA A 10 -52.01 -30.69 64.03
N PRO A 11 -52.68 -29.78 64.76
CA PRO A 11 -52.33 -28.43 65.27
C PRO A 11 -52.86 -28.17 66.73
N VAL A 12 -52.77 -26.91 67.19
CA VAL A 12 -53.59 -26.16 68.19
C VAL A 12 -53.50 -26.53 69.69
N VAL A 13 -53.25 -25.53 70.56
CA VAL A 13 -54.17 -25.02 71.61
C VAL A 13 -53.58 -23.80 72.34
N ILE A 14 -54.46 -22.82 72.54
CA ILE A 14 -54.40 -21.48 73.14
C ILE A 14 -54.32 -21.55 74.68
N MET A 15 -53.57 -20.65 75.33
CA MET A 15 -54.05 -19.93 76.53
C MET A 15 -53.18 -18.71 76.87
N ALA A 16 -53.85 -17.58 77.13
CA ALA A 16 -53.29 -16.29 77.47
C ALA A 16 -52.89 -16.17 78.96
N ALA A 17 -51.86 -15.38 79.24
CA ALA A 17 -51.62 -14.76 80.54
C ALA A 17 -51.22 -13.29 80.34
N LEU A 18 -52.05 -12.39 80.85
CA LEU A 18 -51.78 -10.96 81.01
C LEU A 18 -50.75 -10.76 82.12
N PHE A 19 -49.76 -9.89 81.95
CA PHE A 19 -49.48 -8.75 82.83
C PHE A 19 -48.43 -7.82 82.21
N SER A 20 -48.67 -6.53 82.43
CA SER A 20 -48.02 -5.32 81.93
C SER A 20 -46.49 -5.25 82.09
N CYS A 21 -45.83 -4.79 81.03
CA CYS A 21 -44.74 -3.82 81.14
C CYS A 21 -44.76 -2.99 79.84
N GLU A 22 -44.98 -1.68 79.98
CA GLU A 22 -44.76 -0.71 78.92
C GLU A 22 -43.29 -0.77 78.52
N ASP A 23 -43.03 -1.18 77.28
CA ASP A 23 -41.89 -0.70 76.52
C ASP A 23 -42.37 -0.62 75.06
N GLU A 24 -42.44 0.61 74.56
CA GLU A 24 -42.61 0.85 73.14
C GLU A 24 -41.39 0.28 72.41
N ILE A 25 -41.54 -0.91 71.85
CA ILE A 25 -40.66 -1.35 70.77
C ILE A 25 -41.21 -0.71 69.50
N SER A 26 -40.65 0.45 69.15
CA SER A 26 -40.75 1.00 67.81
C SER A 26 -40.15 0.00 66.84
N ASN A 27 -40.99 -0.81 66.20
CA ASN A 27 -40.57 -1.59 65.04
C ASN A 27 -40.40 -0.63 63.85
N SER A 28 -39.35 0.20 63.86
CA SER A 28 -38.77 0.71 62.62
C SER A 28 -37.86 -0.39 62.09
N PHE A 29 -38.40 -1.26 61.25
CA PHE A 29 -37.54 -1.84 60.23
C PHE A 29 -37.12 -0.66 59.36
N ASP A 30 -35.95 -0.08 59.64
CA ASP A 30 -35.26 0.75 58.67
C ASP A 30 -35.20 -0.07 57.38
N VAL A 31 -35.88 0.41 56.34
CA VAL A 31 -35.64 -0.08 54.99
C VAL A 31 -34.16 0.13 54.77
N LEU A 32 -33.40 -0.95 54.65
CA LEU A 32 -31.96 -0.87 54.46
C LEU A 32 -31.73 -0.14 53.14
N ASP A 33 -31.34 1.12 53.25
CA ASP A 33 -31.08 1.95 52.10
C ASP A 33 -29.77 1.51 51.45
N ILE A 34 -29.78 1.37 50.13
CA ILE A 34 -28.64 0.86 49.35
C ILE A 34 -28.15 1.98 48.44
N ALA A 35 -26.85 2.01 48.17
CA ALA A 35 -26.31 2.95 47.21
C ALA A 35 -26.85 2.64 45.79
N PRO A 36 -26.93 3.65 44.92
CA PRO A 36 -27.29 3.47 43.51
C PRO A 36 -26.43 2.43 42.79
N VAL A 37 -26.93 1.93 41.66
CA VAL A 37 -26.19 1.07 40.74
C VAL A 37 -25.96 1.81 39.42
N ILE A 38 -24.72 1.79 38.92
CA ILE A 38 -24.39 2.26 37.57
C ILE A 38 -24.62 1.10 36.60
N ASP A 39 -25.52 1.30 35.65
CA ASP A 39 -25.91 0.31 34.65
C ASP A 39 -24.98 0.31 33.44
N GLU A 40 -24.65 1.51 32.96
CA GLU A 40 -23.97 1.71 31.69
C GLU A 40 -23.26 3.05 31.68
N VAL A 41 -22.06 3.07 31.11
CA VAL A 41 -21.31 4.28 30.78
C VAL A 41 -20.84 4.14 29.33
N THR A 42 -21.13 5.14 28.49
CA THR A 42 -20.62 5.21 27.11
C THR A 42 -19.65 6.39 26.95
N PRO A 43 -18.69 6.32 26.02
CA PRO A 43 -18.31 5.15 25.23
C PRO A 43 -17.76 4.02 26.11
N ASN A 44 -17.99 2.78 25.67
CA ASN A 44 -17.47 1.56 26.28
C ASN A 44 -16.77 0.79 25.15
N GLY A 45 -15.44 0.73 25.17
CA GLY A 45 -14.62 0.25 24.06
C GLY A 45 -13.81 1.38 23.43
N SER A 46 -14.06 1.70 22.16
CA SER A 46 -13.16 2.59 21.42
C SER A 46 -13.89 3.62 20.56
N VAL A 47 -13.19 4.71 20.23
CA VAL A 47 -13.68 5.82 19.42
C VAL A 47 -12.62 6.23 18.41
N LYS A 48 -13.01 6.50 17.17
CA LYS A 48 -12.12 7.05 16.16
C LYS A 48 -11.76 8.51 16.47
N ILE A 49 -10.49 8.88 16.32
CA ILE A 49 -10.02 10.26 16.49
C ILE A 49 -10.84 11.25 15.65
N GLY A 50 -11.13 12.41 16.24
CA GLY A 50 -11.93 13.45 15.59
C GLY A 50 -13.45 13.22 15.63
N SER A 51 -13.95 12.13 16.22
CA SER A 51 -15.39 11.85 16.30
C SER A 51 -16.11 12.69 17.35
N GLU A 52 -17.35 13.09 17.04
CA GLU A 52 -18.26 13.70 18.01
C GLU A 52 -19.01 12.60 18.77
N PHE A 53 -18.89 12.56 20.10
CA PHE A 53 -19.60 11.59 20.93
C PHE A 53 -19.95 12.14 22.31
N ASP A 54 -21.10 11.74 22.84
CA ASP A 54 -21.53 12.09 24.19
C ASP A 54 -21.08 11.03 25.20
N ILE A 55 -20.76 11.46 26.42
CA ILE A 55 -20.66 10.54 27.55
C ILE A 55 -22.06 10.35 28.13
N VAL A 56 -22.58 9.12 28.11
CA VAL A 56 -23.91 8.79 28.64
C VAL A 56 -23.76 7.85 29.83
N ILE A 57 -24.39 8.20 30.95
CA ILE A 57 -24.37 7.43 32.18
C ILE A 57 -25.81 7.05 32.53
N LYS A 58 -26.07 5.75 32.68
CA LYS A 58 -27.35 5.23 33.15
C LYS A 58 -27.18 4.60 34.52
N ALA A 59 -28.12 4.87 35.40
CA ALA A 59 -28.13 4.34 36.76
C ALA A 59 -29.57 4.10 37.24
N HIS A 60 -29.71 3.25 38.26
CA HIS A 60 -30.96 3.02 38.94
C HIS A 60 -30.80 2.89 40.46
N ASP A 61 -31.90 3.09 41.16
CA ASP A 61 -32.01 2.93 42.62
C ASP A 61 -33.46 2.60 43.06
N GLY A 62 -33.65 2.29 44.34
CA GLY A 62 -34.93 1.94 44.94
C GLY A 62 -35.88 3.13 45.16
N GLU A 63 -37.18 2.85 45.31
CA GLU A 63 -38.20 3.89 45.55
C GLU A 63 -38.02 4.63 46.89
N SER A 64 -37.36 4.00 47.87
CA SER A 64 -37.08 4.58 49.19
C SER A 64 -35.93 5.59 49.20
N SER A 65 -35.03 5.51 48.21
CA SER A 65 -33.92 6.45 48.01
C SER A 65 -33.69 6.67 46.51
N PRO A 66 -34.53 7.49 45.86
CA PRO A 66 -34.34 7.78 44.45
C PRO A 66 -33.02 8.52 44.19
N LEU A 67 -32.57 8.45 42.94
CA LEU A 67 -31.39 9.17 42.46
C LEU A 67 -31.49 10.67 42.74
N ALA A 68 -30.34 11.32 43.03
CA ALA A 68 -30.26 12.76 43.25
C ALA A 68 -29.25 13.46 42.33
N SER A 69 -28.04 12.92 42.21
CA SER A 69 -26.98 13.57 41.44
C SER A 69 -25.98 12.60 40.83
N VAL A 70 -25.25 13.12 39.84
CA VAL A 70 -24.15 12.43 39.17
C VAL A 70 -22.99 13.40 38.96
N SER A 71 -21.77 12.89 39.05
CA SER A 71 -20.56 13.58 38.64
C SER A 71 -19.69 12.63 37.81
N ALA A 72 -19.16 13.14 36.70
CA ALA A 72 -18.28 12.41 35.80
C ALA A 72 -17.01 13.22 35.53
N LYS A 73 -15.86 12.55 35.48
CA LYS A 73 -14.57 13.13 35.13
C LYS A 73 -13.96 12.37 33.97
N LEU A 74 -13.47 13.09 32.96
CA LEU A 74 -12.68 12.52 31.88
C LEU A 74 -11.20 12.71 32.20
N LYS A 75 -10.42 11.63 32.10
CA LYS A 75 -8.98 11.63 32.33
C LYS A 75 -8.23 11.00 31.16
N ASP A 76 -7.01 11.46 30.92
CA ASP A 76 -6.07 10.82 29.99
C ASP A 76 -5.38 9.59 30.62
N ALA A 77 -4.52 8.92 29.85
CA ALA A 77 -3.77 7.74 30.26
C ALA A 77 -2.83 7.97 31.46
N ASP A 78 -2.34 9.21 31.65
CA ASP A 78 -1.52 9.60 32.79
C ASP A 78 -2.36 9.91 34.05
N GLY A 79 -3.69 9.87 33.91
CA GLY A 79 -4.66 10.17 34.97
C GLY A 79 -4.92 11.66 35.18
N ASN A 80 -4.46 12.53 34.27
CA ASN A 80 -4.75 13.97 34.34
C ASN A 80 -6.22 14.21 34.01
N GLU A 81 -6.88 15.03 34.82
CA GLU A 81 -8.27 15.43 34.57
C GLU A 81 -8.33 16.41 33.39
N LEU A 82 -9.00 16.00 32.31
CA LEU A 82 -9.21 16.82 31.12
C LEU A 82 -10.49 17.65 31.24
N ALA A 83 -11.54 17.06 31.81
CA ALA A 83 -12.82 17.73 32.02
C ALA A 83 -13.63 17.08 33.15
N THR A 84 -14.57 17.82 33.73
CA THR A 84 -15.52 17.33 34.74
C THR A 84 -16.90 17.92 34.49
N LYS A 85 -17.95 17.11 34.65
CA LYS A 85 -19.34 17.56 34.61
C LYS A 85 -20.13 16.94 35.76
N SER A 86 -20.99 17.74 36.37
CA SER A 86 -21.95 17.26 37.36
C SER A 86 -23.36 17.66 36.96
N GLY A 87 -24.34 16.89 37.41
CA GLY A 87 -25.75 17.13 37.13
C GLY A 87 -26.67 16.45 38.13
N THR A 88 -27.97 16.63 37.92
CA THR A 88 -29.02 15.99 38.72
C THR A 88 -29.51 14.73 38.01
N MET A 89 -29.77 13.68 38.79
CA MET A 89 -30.59 12.54 38.37
C MET A 89 -31.79 12.44 39.31
N SER A 90 -32.87 11.80 38.87
CA SER A 90 -34.10 11.75 39.67
C SER A 90 -34.88 10.47 39.41
N GLY A 91 -35.65 10.03 40.39
CA GLY A 91 -36.49 8.83 40.29
C GLY A 91 -35.68 7.55 40.52
N THR A 92 -36.30 6.41 40.23
CA THR A 92 -35.70 5.08 40.41
C THR A 92 -34.79 4.65 39.27
N SER A 93 -34.79 5.36 38.14
CA SER A 93 -33.86 5.16 37.04
C SER A 93 -33.65 6.48 36.32
N GLY A 94 -32.41 6.76 35.93
CA GLY A 94 -32.01 8.02 35.33
C GLY A 94 -30.92 7.84 34.29
N THR A 95 -30.94 8.75 33.31
CA THR A 95 -29.90 8.91 32.30
C THR A 95 -29.32 10.30 32.40
N PHE A 96 -28.00 10.40 32.43
CA PHE A 96 -27.27 11.64 32.34
C PHE A 96 -26.44 11.67 31.05
N THR A 97 -26.55 12.76 30.30
CA THR A 97 -25.80 12.96 29.05
C THR A 97 -24.88 14.15 29.21
N TRP A 98 -23.59 13.91 29.05
CA TRP A 98 -22.54 14.93 28.97
C TRP A 98 -22.18 15.10 27.50
N ALA A 99 -22.62 16.24 26.94
CA ALA A 99 -22.52 16.54 25.53
C ALA A 99 -21.06 16.63 25.04
N ALA A 100 -20.79 16.10 23.85
CA ALA A 100 -19.49 16.11 23.17
C ALA A 100 -18.78 17.47 23.20
N ALA A 101 -19.53 18.52 22.90
CA ALA A 101 -19.03 19.89 22.84
C ALA A 101 -18.53 20.42 24.20
N ASP A 102 -19.01 19.88 25.33
CA ASP A 102 -18.64 20.35 26.66
C ASP A 102 -17.26 19.84 27.12
N PHE A 103 -16.74 18.78 26.50
CA PHE A 103 -15.42 18.23 26.81
C PHE A 103 -14.49 18.17 25.58
N GLY A 104 -14.96 18.63 24.42
CA GLY A 104 -14.14 18.73 23.20
C GLY A 104 -13.79 17.36 22.62
N SER A 105 -14.76 16.45 22.51
CA SER A 105 -14.53 15.05 22.10
C SER A 105 -13.72 14.90 20.80
N THR A 106 -13.89 15.81 19.84
CA THR A 106 -13.19 15.80 18.54
C THR A 106 -11.73 16.23 18.63
N ALA A 107 -11.31 16.80 19.76
CA ALA A 107 -9.96 17.30 19.99
C ALA A 107 -9.13 16.36 20.90
N LEU A 108 -9.67 15.19 21.26
CA LEU A 108 -8.92 14.17 21.99
C LEU A 108 -7.85 13.55 21.08
N ASP A 109 -6.63 13.47 21.59
CA ASP A 109 -5.52 12.75 20.94
C ASP A 109 -5.75 11.24 21.02
N THR A 110 -5.00 10.46 20.22
CA THR A 110 -5.01 9.00 20.36
C THR A 110 -4.47 8.55 21.71
N GLY A 111 -5.05 7.50 22.28
CA GLY A 111 -4.64 6.94 23.57
C GLY A 111 -5.79 6.45 24.44
N ASP A 112 -5.44 5.99 25.64
CA ASP A 112 -6.39 5.51 26.63
C ASP A 112 -7.00 6.67 27.44
N TYR A 113 -8.29 6.57 27.72
CA TYR A 113 -9.03 7.53 28.52
C TYR A 113 -9.85 6.82 29.59
N THR A 114 -10.08 7.50 30.71
CA THR A 114 -10.91 7.02 31.81
C THR A 114 -12.03 8.00 32.15
N ILE A 115 -13.24 7.48 32.28
CA ILE A 115 -14.44 8.16 32.77
C ILE A 115 -14.65 7.74 34.22
N SER A 116 -14.28 8.58 35.17
CA SER A 116 -14.57 8.37 36.60
C SER A 116 -15.96 8.89 36.94
N VAL A 117 -16.89 8.00 37.24
CA VAL A 117 -18.29 8.32 37.54
C VAL A 117 -18.55 8.19 39.04
N THR A 118 -19.38 9.08 39.58
CA THR A 118 -19.98 8.96 40.92
C THR A 118 -21.46 9.31 40.84
N VAL A 119 -22.31 8.41 41.35
CA VAL A 119 -23.77 8.58 41.41
C VAL A 119 -24.19 8.60 42.87
N THR A 120 -25.08 9.54 43.23
CA THR A 120 -25.54 9.77 44.60
C THR A 120 -27.07 9.82 44.63
N ASP A 121 -27.66 9.21 45.66
CA ASP A 121 -29.10 9.23 45.92
C ASP A 121 -29.53 10.40 46.84
N VAL A 122 -30.82 10.50 47.15
CA VAL A 122 -31.35 11.54 48.06
C VAL A 122 -30.97 11.33 49.53
N ALA A 123 -30.57 10.12 49.92
CA ALA A 123 -30.08 9.80 51.25
C ALA A 123 -28.57 10.10 51.43
N ASN A 124 -27.89 10.51 50.36
CA ASN A 124 -26.45 10.75 50.25
C ASN A 124 -25.58 9.47 50.28
N LEU A 125 -26.11 8.31 49.94
CA LEU A 125 -25.33 7.14 49.60
C LEU A 125 -24.81 7.28 48.16
N SER A 126 -23.61 6.77 47.88
CA SER A 126 -22.98 6.93 46.57
C SER A 126 -22.24 5.68 46.12
N VAL A 127 -22.20 5.49 44.81
CA VAL A 127 -21.37 4.51 44.11
C VAL A 127 -20.41 5.24 43.16
N SER A 128 -19.19 4.74 43.03
CA SER A 128 -18.21 5.24 42.06
C SER A 128 -17.64 4.10 41.23
N GLY A 129 -17.28 4.40 39.98
CA GLY A 129 -16.64 3.46 39.07
C GLY A 129 -15.79 4.19 38.03
N ASP A 130 -14.74 3.52 37.57
CA ASP A 130 -13.89 3.98 36.47
C ASP A 130 -14.18 3.13 35.24
N TYR A 131 -14.40 3.80 34.11
CA TYR A 131 -14.75 3.18 32.83
C TYR A 131 -13.80 3.68 31.75
N SER A 132 -13.12 2.76 31.07
CA SER A 132 -12.09 3.14 30.09
C SER A 132 -12.61 3.08 28.66
N PHE A 133 -12.07 3.94 27.81
CA PHE A 133 -12.20 3.84 26.37
C PHE A 133 -10.91 4.27 25.68
N ILE A 134 -10.73 3.87 24.42
CA ILE A 134 -9.53 4.17 23.63
C ILE A 134 -9.90 5.09 22.47
N VAL A 135 -9.10 6.13 22.23
CA VAL A 135 -9.15 6.89 20.98
C VAL A 135 -8.07 6.37 20.04
N PHE A 136 -8.46 5.89 18.86
CA PHE A 136 -7.54 5.36 17.86
C PHE A 136 -7.59 6.15 16.55
N ASP A 137 -6.55 6.00 15.73
CA ASP A 137 -6.51 6.51 14.35
C ASP A 137 -6.56 5.35 13.36
N LEU A 138 -7.77 4.88 13.07
CA LEU A 138 -8.05 3.83 12.10
C LEU A 138 -8.83 4.39 10.91
N PRO A 139 -8.69 3.80 9.71
CA PRO A 139 -9.34 4.29 8.50
C PRO A 139 -10.88 4.28 8.61
N PHE A 140 -11.45 3.37 9.39
CA PHE A 140 -12.89 3.22 9.61
C PHE A 140 -13.24 3.18 11.11
N ASP A 141 -14.53 3.27 11.41
CA ASP A 141 -15.03 3.04 12.78
C ASP A 141 -14.78 1.59 13.19
N ALA A 142 -14.48 1.35 14.47
CA ALA A 142 -14.26 0.02 15.04
C ALA A 142 -14.61 0.04 16.54
N THR A 143 -14.99 -1.12 17.09
CA THR A 143 -15.29 -1.28 18.52
C THR A 143 -14.00 -1.49 19.31
N TYR A 144 -13.04 -2.19 18.70
CA TYR A 144 -11.72 -2.46 19.26
C TYR A 144 -10.64 -1.86 18.37
N PRO A 145 -9.46 -1.52 18.90
CA PRO A 145 -8.38 -0.95 18.10
C PRO A 145 -7.68 -1.99 17.22
N GLU A 146 -7.79 -3.27 17.57
CA GLU A 146 -7.14 -4.39 16.89
C GLU A 146 -8.05 -5.64 16.95
N MET A 147 -7.86 -6.54 15.99
CA MET A 147 -8.57 -7.81 15.92
C MET A 147 -7.65 -8.90 15.39
N TYR A 148 -7.77 -10.10 15.94
CA TYR A 148 -6.96 -11.25 15.57
C TYR A 148 -7.82 -12.49 15.37
N ILE A 149 -7.37 -13.40 14.50
CA ILE A 149 -7.90 -14.75 14.38
C ILE A 149 -6.88 -15.75 14.93
N ALA A 150 -7.38 -16.75 15.64
CA ALA A 150 -6.58 -17.81 16.24
C ALA A 150 -7.28 -19.15 16.08
N GLY A 151 -6.55 -20.19 15.68
CA GLY A 151 -7.12 -21.52 15.53
C GLY A 151 -6.07 -22.58 15.24
N ASN A 152 -6.51 -23.79 14.93
CA ASN A 152 -5.61 -24.90 14.64
C ASN A 152 -4.61 -24.57 13.52
N PHE A 153 -5.06 -23.92 12.45
CA PHE A 153 -4.26 -23.56 11.28
C PHE A 153 -3.04 -22.66 11.59
N ASN A 154 -3.09 -21.88 12.67
CA ASN A 154 -1.98 -21.02 13.12
C ASN A 154 -1.47 -21.38 14.52
N SER A 155 -1.71 -22.62 14.97
CA SER A 155 -1.29 -23.09 16.30
C SER A 155 -1.82 -22.23 17.47
N TRP A 156 -3.03 -21.71 17.34
CA TRP A 156 -3.68 -20.81 18.32
C TRP A 156 -2.89 -19.50 18.53
N GLY A 157 -2.24 -19.03 17.46
CA GLY A 157 -1.48 -17.78 17.40
C GLY A 157 -2.36 -16.53 17.41
N ALA A 158 -1.91 -15.46 16.77
CA ALA A 158 -2.63 -14.18 16.69
C ALA A 158 -2.37 -13.54 15.32
N ASP A 159 -3.02 -14.06 14.28
CA ASP A 159 -2.92 -13.45 12.96
C ASP A 159 -3.83 -12.22 12.94
N ALA A 160 -3.24 -11.05 12.70
CA ALA A 160 -3.94 -9.77 12.74
C ALA A 160 -4.87 -9.60 11.52
N LEU A 161 -6.07 -9.10 11.76
CA LEU A 161 -7.00 -8.70 10.70
C LEU A 161 -6.79 -7.22 10.34
N GLU A 162 -7.12 -6.87 9.10
CA GLU A 162 -7.16 -5.50 8.61
C GLU A 162 -8.58 -4.93 8.69
N LEU A 163 -8.75 -3.70 9.16
CA LEU A 163 -10.04 -3.02 9.16
C LEU A 163 -10.35 -2.46 7.75
N VAL A 164 -11.28 -3.09 7.03
CA VAL A 164 -11.57 -2.80 5.60
C VAL A 164 -12.86 -2.01 5.38
N ALA A 165 -13.72 -1.93 6.39
CA ALA A 165 -14.92 -1.09 6.41
C ALA A 165 -15.34 -0.80 7.86
N ALA A 166 -16.38 0.01 8.07
CA ALA A 166 -16.89 0.31 9.40
C ALA A 166 -17.23 -0.99 10.17
N ASN A 167 -16.52 -1.18 11.28
CA ASN A 167 -16.55 -2.32 12.19
C ASN A 167 -16.18 -3.67 11.54
N THR A 168 -15.75 -3.71 10.28
CA THR A 168 -15.51 -4.95 9.53
C THR A 168 -14.01 -5.18 9.34
N TRP A 169 -13.54 -6.22 9.99
CA TRP A 169 -12.18 -6.74 9.94
C TRP A 169 -12.08 -7.86 8.91
N GLN A 170 -10.94 -7.98 8.21
CA GLN A 170 -10.73 -8.97 7.17
C GLN A 170 -9.33 -9.59 7.25
N ILE A 171 -9.22 -10.88 6.93
CA ILE A 171 -7.95 -11.56 6.69
C ILE A 171 -8.11 -12.64 5.61
N THR A 172 -7.06 -12.89 4.84
CA THR A 172 -6.94 -14.10 4.01
C THR A 172 -6.12 -15.13 4.78
N SER A 173 -6.68 -16.32 5.01
CA SER A 173 -5.98 -17.41 5.73
C SER A 173 -6.34 -18.77 5.16
N THR A 174 -5.42 -19.74 5.27
CA THR A 174 -5.65 -21.14 4.88
C THR A 174 -6.19 -21.92 6.06
N LEU A 175 -7.50 -22.19 6.06
CA LEU A 175 -8.17 -22.96 7.11
C LEU A 175 -7.94 -24.47 6.93
N ASP A 176 -7.83 -25.21 8.04
CA ASP A 176 -7.51 -26.64 8.07
C ASP A 176 -8.69 -27.54 8.50
N GLY A 177 -9.88 -26.96 8.66
CA GLY A 177 -11.08 -27.63 9.17
C GLY A 177 -11.13 -27.77 10.69
N GLY A 178 -10.10 -27.30 11.41
CA GLY A 178 -10.07 -27.27 12.87
C GLY A 178 -10.83 -26.09 13.47
N GLY A 179 -10.90 -26.08 14.82
CA GLY A 179 -11.53 -25.00 15.58
C GLY A 179 -10.74 -23.70 15.54
N TRP A 180 -11.45 -22.56 15.61
CA TRP A 180 -10.86 -21.23 15.61
C TRP A 180 -11.74 -20.20 16.34
N LYS A 181 -11.21 -19.01 16.61
CA LYS A 181 -11.84 -17.90 17.33
C LYS A 181 -11.35 -16.56 16.80
N PHE A 182 -12.12 -15.51 17.05
CA PHE A 182 -11.63 -14.13 17.04
C PHE A 182 -11.25 -13.68 18.44
N LYS A 183 -10.33 -12.73 18.54
CA LYS A 183 -9.93 -12.09 19.81
C LYS A 183 -9.45 -10.68 19.54
N ASN A 184 -9.68 -9.77 20.49
CA ASN A 184 -9.26 -8.37 20.37
C ASN A 184 -7.88 -8.08 21.01
N THR A 185 -7.22 -9.10 21.55
CA THR A 185 -5.87 -9.02 22.11
C THR A 185 -5.04 -10.22 21.65
N PRO A 186 -3.73 -10.05 21.40
CA PRO A 186 -2.90 -11.15 20.92
C PRO A 186 -2.71 -12.28 21.96
N ASP A 187 -2.83 -11.96 23.25
CA ASP A 187 -2.51 -12.83 24.39
C ASP A 187 -3.74 -13.37 25.15
N TRP A 188 -4.96 -13.18 24.60
CA TRP A 188 -6.22 -13.62 25.22
C TRP A 188 -6.54 -12.92 26.55
N SER A 189 -5.97 -11.74 26.79
CA SER A 189 -6.13 -11.00 28.05
C SER A 189 -7.48 -10.29 28.19
N ASP A 190 -8.21 -10.13 27.08
CA ASP A 190 -9.51 -9.45 27.04
C ASP A 190 -10.61 -10.37 26.48
N ILE A 191 -11.27 -10.00 25.37
CA ILE A 191 -12.43 -10.71 24.85
C ILE A 191 -12.06 -11.57 23.64
N ASP A 192 -12.62 -12.77 23.62
CA ASP A 192 -12.60 -13.69 22.50
C ASP A 192 -14.03 -14.12 22.14
N TRP A 193 -14.20 -14.49 20.87
CA TRP A 193 -15.47 -14.98 20.37
C TRP A 193 -15.31 -16.25 19.53
N GLY A 194 -16.31 -17.12 19.62
CA GLY A 194 -16.45 -18.32 18.81
C GLY A 194 -17.91 -18.58 18.48
N ASP A 195 -18.16 -19.42 17.48
CA ASP A 195 -19.49 -19.78 16.98
C ASP A 195 -19.63 -21.30 16.92
N SER A 196 -20.22 -21.87 17.96
CA SER A 196 -20.32 -23.33 18.11
C SER A 196 -21.47 -23.98 17.33
N ASP A 197 -22.45 -23.19 16.89
CA ASP A 197 -23.62 -23.68 16.16
C ASP A 197 -23.62 -23.33 14.66
N CYS A 198 -22.62 -22.55 14.23
CA CYS A 198 -22.30 -22.22 12.85
C CYS A 198 -23.39 -21.41 12.17
N ASP A 199 -24.02 -20.48 12.90
CA ASP A 199 -25.06 -19.61 12.37
C ASP A 199 -24.52 -18.33 11.70
N GLY A 200 -23.21 -18.10 11.78
CA GLY A 200 -22.53 -16.95 11.18
C GLY A 200 -22.48 -15.73 12.09
N VAL A 201 -22.86 -15.87 13.35
CA VAL A 201 -22.77 -14.86 14.39
C VAL A 201 -21.90 -15.40 15.52
N MET A 202 -21.00 -14.58 16.02
CA MET A 202 -20.07 -14.96 17.07
C MET A 202 -20.65 -14.69 18.46
N GLU A 203 -20.34 -15.55 19.42
CA GLU A 203 -20.67 -15.40 20.83
C GLU A 203 -19.42 -15.19 21.68
N VAL A 204 -19.57 -14.40 22.75
CA VAL A 204 -18.49 -14.19 23.71
C VAL A 204 -18.08 -15.54 24.32
N ALA A 205 -16.81 -15.90 24.15
CA ALA A 205 -16.24 -17.19 24.52
C ALA A 205 -15.22 -17.10 25.67
N THR A 206 -15.11 -15.93 26.30
CA THR A 206 -14.15 -15.67 27.39
C THR A 206 -14.37 -16.58 28.59
N GLY A 207 -13.28 -17.16 29.10
CA GLY A 207 -13.32 -18.15 30.18
C GLY A 207 -13.43 -19.61 29.74
N GLY A 208 -13.09 -19.93 28.48
CA GLY A 208 -13.09 -21.30 27.95
C GLY A 208 -14.41 -21.71 27.26
N GLY A 209 -15.15 -20.73 26.74
CA GLY A 209 -16.29 -20.95 25.85
C GLY A 209 -15.88 -21.63 24.54
N PRO A 210 -16.86 -22.15 23.77
CA PRO A 210 -16.62 -23.03 22.63
C PRO A 210 -15.93 -22.32 21.45
N ASP A 211 -15.25 -23.11 20.63
CA ASP A 211 -14.58 -22.65 19.39
C ASP A 211 -15.56 -22.65 18.21
N THR A 212 -15.26 -21.86 17.18
CA THR A 212 -15.90 -21.98 15.86
C THR A 212 -15.43 -23.24 15.15
N ASN A 213 -16.31 -24.22 14.96
CA ASN A 213 -15.95 -25.54 14.42
C ASN A 213 -16.85 -25.98 13.26
N CYS A 214 -16.91 -25.14 12.24
CA CYS A 214 -17.81 -25.31 11.09
C CYS A 214 -17.19 -26.09 9.91
N GLY A 215 -15.96 -26.60 10.07
CA GLY A 215 -15.30 -27.45 9.09
C GLY A 215 -14.85 -26.74 7.80
N HIS A 216 -14.64 -25.43 7.85
CA HIS A 216 -14.09 -24.67 6.72
C HIS A 216 -12.64 -25.07 6.43
N THR A 217 -12.30 -25.28 5.16
CA THR A 217 -10.96 -25.69 4.70
C THR A 217 -10.53 -24.92 3.47
N GLY A 218 -9.23 -24.67 3.30
CA GLY A 218 -8.67 -23.99 2.13
C GLY A 218 -8.39 -22.50 2.38
N GLU A 219 -7.68 -21.87 1.44
CA GLU A 219 -7.45 -20.42 1.48
C GLU A 219 -8.80 -19.70 1.39
N SER A 220 -9.09 -18.82 2.36
CA SER A 220 -10.38 -18.17 2.50
C SER A 220 -10.21 -16.71 2.87
N ILE A 221 -11.08 -15.85 2.35
CA ILE A 221 -11.29 -14.49 2.85
C ILE A 221 -12.28 -14.59 4.01
N ILE A 222 -11.84 -14.16 5.18
CA ILE A 222 -12.61 -14.23 6.42
C ILE A 222 -12.90 -12.80 6.83
N THR A 223 -14.17 -12.47 7.07
CA THR A 223 -14.56 -11.16 7.61
C THR A 223 -15.22 -11.30 8.97
N PHE A 224 -15.05 -10.31 9.84
CA PHE A 224 -15.69 -10.21 11.14
C PHE A 224 -16.15 -8.79 11.42
N ASN A 225 -17.44 -8.62 11.70
CA ASN A 225 -17.97 -7.35 12.14
C ASN A 225 -17.98 -7.27 13.66
N ASP A 226 -17.10 -6.46 14.26
CA ASP A 226 -16.89 -6.40 15.71
C ASP A 226 -18.03 -5.76 16.50
N LYS A 227 -19.05 -5.22 15.81
CA LYS A 227 -20.22 -4.59 16.39
C LYS A 227 -21.47 -5.46 16.31
N THR A 228 -21.69 -6.14 15.18
CA THR A 228 -22.82 -7.07 15.00
C THR A 228 -22.47 -8.51 15.36
N LEU A 229 -21.17 -8.79 15.55
CA LEU A 229 -20.59 -10.12 15.74
C LEU A 229 -20.78 -11.08 14.54
N ALA A 230 -21.30 -10.59 13.42
CA ALA A 230 -21.44 -11.41 12.21
C ALA A 230 -20.08 -11.67 11.55
N TYR A 231 -19.88 -12.87 11.01
CA TYR A 231 -18.68 -13.22 10.25
C TYR A 231 -19.04 -13.90 8.93
N THR A 232 -18.11 -13.86 7.98
CA THR A 232 -18.19 -14.64 6.73
C THR A 232 -16.89 -15.39 6.49
N VAL A 233 -17.01 -16.54 5.81
CA VAL A 233 -15.88 -17.30 5.28
C VAL A 233 -16.17 -17.58 3.82
N GLU A 234 -15.41 -16.92 2.94
CA GLU A 234 -15.51 -17.11 1.49
C GLU A 234 -14.25 -17.83 1.00
N LEU A 235 -14.43 -19.01 0.41
CA LEU A 235 -13.32 -19.79 -0.14
C LEU A 235 -12.71 -19.05 -1.33
N VAL A 236 -11.39 -18.91 -1.33
CA VAL A 236 -10.61 -18.47 -2.49
C VAL A 236 -10.43 -19.68 -3.40
N GLU A 237 -11.17 -19.71 -4.51
CA GLU A 237 -11.02 -20.76 -5.51
C GLU A 237 -9.61 -20.69 -6.11
N PRO A 238 -8.87 -21.82 -6.18
CA PRO A 238 -7.56 -21.82 -6.79
C PRO A 238 -7.69 -21.50 -8.28
N ILE A 239 -6.76 -20.68 -8.80
CA ILE A 239 -6.69 -20.38 -10.22
C ILE A 239 -6.61 -21.69 -11.01
N ALA A 240 -7.54 -21.89 -11.94
CA ALA A 240 -7.59 -23.09 -12.77
C ALA A 240 -6.30 -23.20 -13.61
N GLN A 241 -5.75 -24.41 -13.72
CA GLN A 241 -4.59 -24.70 -14.60
C GLN A 241 -4.61 -26.17 -15.03
N ASN A 242 -4.17 -26.45 -16.24
CA ASN A 242 -4.04 -27.80 -16.80
C ASN A 242 -2.61 -28.35 -16.72
N ILE A 243 -1.63 -27.49 -16.41
CA ILE A 243 -0.21 -27.81 -16.32
C ILE A 243 0.38 -27.26 -15.03
N THR A 244 1.56 -27.76 -14.63
CA THR A 244 2.22 -27.37 -13.37
C THR A 244 3.37 -26.38 -13.56
N GLY A 245 3.65 -26.01 -14.79
CA GLY A 245 4.69 -25.07 -15.19
C GLY A 245 4.68 -24.89 -16.70
N LEU A 246 5.22 -23.76 -17.15
CA LEU A 246 5.29 -23.42 -18.56
C LEU A 246 6.57 -22.60 -18.82
N TYR A 247 7.26 -22.92 -19.90
CA TYR A 247 8.49 -22.27 -20.34
C TYR A 247 8.40 -21.94 -21.83
N LEU A 248 9.06 -20.85 -22.23
CA LEU A 248 9.31 -20.55 -23.63
C LEU A 248 10.67 -21.13 -24.02
N VAL A 249 10.69 -22.05 -24.98
CA VAL A 249 11.92 -22.69 -25.45
C VAL A 249 12.06 -22.49 -26.95
N GLY A 250 13.27 -22.23 -27.45
CA GLY A 250 13.47 -21.93 -28.86
C GLY A 250 14.93 -21.71 -29.26
N SER A 251 15.15 -21.24 -30.48
CA SER A 251 16.47 -20.98 -31.06
C SER A 251 17.32 -20.02 -30.22
N PHE A 252 16.69 -19.05 -29.54
CA PHE A 252 17.38 -18.05 -28.71
C PHE A 252 17.91 -18.61 -27.38
N ASN A 253 17.41 -19.76 -26.91
CA ASN A 253 17.87 -20.43 -25.69
C ASN A 253 18.24 -21.91 -25.91
N ASN A 254 18.54 -22.30 -27.15
CA ASN A 254 18.89 -23.67 -27.55
C ASN A 254 17.83 -24.73 -27.17
N PHE A 255 16.55 -24.34 -27.11
CA PHE A 255 15.44 -25.17 -26.66
C PHE A 255 15.54 -25.63 -25.19
N GLU A 256 16.27 -24.88 -24.37
CA GLU A 256 16.43 -25.12 -22.93
C GLU A 256 15.89 -23.91 -22.17
N GLY A 257 14.87 -24.14 -21.35
CA GLY A 257 14.26 -23.15 -20.47
C GLY A 257 15.12 -22.85 -19.26
N SER A 258 14.91 -21.67 -18.70
CA SER A 258 15.47 -21.23 -17.42
C SER A 258 14.43 -20.36 -16.70
N ASP A 259 14.74 -19.84 -15.52
CA ASP A 259 13.85 -18.91 -14.81
C ASP A 259 13.53 -17.64 -15.62
N GLU A 260 14.43 -17.22 -16.52
CA GLU A 260 14.21 -16.08 -17.43
C GLU A 260 13.10 -16.34 -18.46
N TYR A 261 12.90 -17.60 -18.86
CA TYR A 261 11.91 -17.99 -19.87
C TYR A 261 10.69 -18.68 -19.26
N LYS A 262 10.54 -18.64 -17.93
CA LYS A 262 9.46 -19.29 -17.21
C LYS A 262 8.24 -18.37 -17.11
N PHE A 263 7.08 -18.88 -17.49
CA PHE A 263 5.82 -18.15 -17.35
C PHE A 263 5.34 -18.20 -15.89
N LYS A 264 4.54 -17.20 -15.53
CA LYS A 264 3.79 -17.16 -14.27
C LYS A 264 2.30 -17.33 -14.57
N LEU A 265 1.60 -18.12 -13.76
CA LEU A 265 0.15 -18.22 -13.81
C LEU A 265 -0.44 -16.89 -13.32
N ASP A 266 -1.26 -16.25 -14.14
CA ASP A 266 -1.81 -14.91 -13.91
C ASP A 266 -3.31 -14.97 -13.56
N SER A 267 -4.07 -15.74 -14.34
CA SER A 267 -5.51 -15.97 -14.15
C SER A 267 -5.87 -17.38 -14.61
N ASP A 268 -7.15 -17.75 -14.55
CA ASP A 268 -7.61 -19.09 -14.95
C ASP A 268 -7.03 -19.51 -16.30
N ASN A 269 -6.17 -20.53 -16.25
CA ASN A 269 -5.47 -21.15 -17.36
C ASN A 269 -4.52 -20.21 -18.12
N THR A 270 -4.36 -18.95 -17.71
CA THR A 270 -3.59 -17.93 -18.43
C THR A 270 -2.22 -17.75 -17.80
N TRP A 271 -1.19 -17.96 -18.61
CA TRP A 271 0.21 -17.88 -18.26
C TRP A 271 0.86 -16.69 -18.97
N ILE A 272 1.67 -15.91 -18.25
CA ILE A 272 2.36 -14.73 -18.78
C ILE A 272 3.87 -14.86 -18.59
N LEU A 273 4.61 -14.64 -19.69
CA LEU A 273 6.03 -14.30 -19.69
C LEU A 273 6.13 -12.81 -20.03
N ALA A 274 6.48 -11.98 -19.05
CA ALA A 274 6.32 -10.53 -19.14
C ALA A 274 7.24 -9.88 -20.18
N GLU A 275 8.48 -10.35 -20.29
CA GLU A 275 9.47 -9.83 -21.22
C GLU A 275 10.39 -10.95 -21.72
N VAL A 276 10.52 -11.06 -23.03
CA VAL A 276 11.51 -11.92 -23.71
C VAL A 276 11.95 -11.25 -25.01
N ILE A 277 13.24 -11.31 -25.33
CA ILE A 277 13.73 -10.80 -26.61
C ILE A 277 13.44 -11.83 -27.70
N LEU A 278 12.63 -11.43 -28.68
CA LEU A 278 12.30 -12.22 -29.86
C LEU A 278 12.58 -11.42 -31.13
N LYS A 279 12.77 -12.11 -32.26
CA LYS A 279 12.97 -11.52 -33.59
C LYS A 279 12.45 -12.42 -34.71
N GLU A 280 12.32 -11.86 -35.91
CA GLU A 280 12.11 -12.60 -37.16
C GLU A 280 13.06 -13.80 -37.24
N GLY A 281 12.50 -14.95 -37.60
CA GLY A 281 13.22 -16.21 -37.79
C GLY A 281 13.48 -16.99 -36.51
N ASP A 282 13.14 -16.47 -35.33
CA ASP A 282 13.18 -17.28 -34.11
C ASP A 282 12.19 -18.45 -34.22
N VAL A 283 12.64 -19.62 -33.79
CA VAL A 283 11.90 -20.87 -33.80
C VAL A 283 11.62 -21.27 -32.36
N LEU A 284 10.36 -21.41 -31.95
CA LEU A 284 9.99 -21.56 -30.53
C LEU A 284 8.84 -22.56 -30.30
N LYS A 285 8.72 -22.99 -29.04
CA LYS A 285 7.64 -23.81 -28.49
C LYS A 285 7.34 -23.38 -27.05
N PHE A 286 6.12 -23.65 -26.61
CA PHE A 286 5.73 -23.63 -25.20
C PHE A 286 5.99 -25.02 -24.61
N ALA A 287 6.57 -25.13 -23.43
CA ALA A 287 6.92 -26.43 -22.83
C ALA A 287 6.51 -26.52 -21.36
N GLU A 288 5.92 -27.64 -20.94
CA GLU A 288 5.52 -27.90 -19.55
C GLU A 288 6.73 -28.06 -18.60
N ALA A 289 7.90 -28.36 -19.16
CA ALA A 289 9.18 -28.42 -18.46
C ALA A 289 10.17 -27.42 -19.07
N ALA A 290 11.32 -27.26 -18.41
CA ALA A 290 12.44 -26.47 -18.92
C ALA A 290 13.10 -27.12 -20.16
N ASP A 291 12.55 -28.21 -20.68
CA ASP A 291 12.98 -28.88 -21.89
C ASP A 291 11.74 -29.45 -22.60
N LEU A 292 11.96 -30.12 -23.74
CA LEU A 292 10.87 -30.77 -24.50
C LEU A 292 10.52 -32.19 -23.99
N SER A 293 10.90 -32.56 -22.75
CA SER A 293 10.67 -33.92 -22.22
C SER A 293 9.23 -34.20 -21.82
N LYS A 294 8.44 -33.15 -21.56
CA LYS A 294 7.01 -33.23 -21.20
C LYS A 294 6.11 -32.74 -22.34
N LYS A 295 4.82 -32.49 -22.04
CA LYS A 295 3.92 -31.81 -22.98
C LYS A 295 4.58 -30.52 -23.45
N ASN A 296 4.48 -30.28 -24.74
CA ASN A 296 4.94 -29.04 -25.35
C ASN A 296 4.01 -28.73 -26.50
N TRP A 297 3.88 -27.46 -26.81
CA TRP A 297 2.97 -26.93 -27.80
C TRP A 297 3.76 -26.08 -28.78
N GLY A 298 3.40 -26.21 -30.03
CA GLY A 298 3.82 -25.29 -31.08
C GLY A 298 2.67 -25.15 -32.06
N ASP A 299 2.87 -24.50 -33.18
CA ASP A 299 1.77 -24.15 -34.07
C ASP A 299 2.09 -24.59 -35.50
N ASN A 300 1.21 -25.41 -36.06
CA ASN A 300 1.29 -25.87 -37.44
C ASN A 300 0.66 -24.88 -38.43
N GLU A 301 -0.30 -24.08 -37.94
CA GLU A 301 -1.09 -23.14 -38.69
C GLU A 301 -1.12 -21.82 -37.91
N PRO A 302 -0.32 -20.79 -38.27
CA PRO A 302 -0.12 -19.58 -37.44
C PRO A 302 -1.41 -18.74 -37.28
N ASP A 303 -2.35 -19.23 -36.50
CA ASP A 303 -3.68 -18.70 -36.23
C ASP A 303 -3.81 -18.19 -34.79
N GLY A 304 -2.76 -18.36 -34.00
CA GLY A 304 -2.69 -17.94 -32.61
C GLY A 304 -3.20 -19.00 -31.64
N GLU A 305 -3.47 -20.23 -32.08
CA GLU A 305 -3.82 -21.37 -31.25
C GLU A 305 -2.76 -22.47 -31.41
N ALA A 306 -2.14 -22.89 -30.30
CA ALA A 306 -1.09 -23.89 -30.35
C ALA A 306 -1.66 -25.32 -30.36
N ASP A 307 -0.96 -26.23 -31.03
CA ASP A 307 -1.21 -27.66 -31.03
C ASP A 307 -0.36 -28.39 -30.01
N LEU A 308 -0.98 -29.32 -29.28
CA LEU A 308 -0.24 -30.27 -28.43
C LEU A 308 0.71 -31.12 -29.29
N PHE A 309 2.00 -31.01 -29.00
CA PHE A 309 3.11 -31.59 -29.77
C PHE A 309 3.17 -31.13 -31.24
N GLY A 310 2.62 -29.96 -31.56
CA GLY A 310 2.70 -29.32 -32.88
C GLY A 310 4.12 -28.97 -33.34
N SER A 311 4.25 -28.52 -34.58
CA SER A 311 5.50 -28.00 -35.14
C SER A 311 5.94 -26.74 -34.40
N SER A 312 7.22 -26.38 -34.48
CA SER A 312 7.67 -25.15 -33.82
C SER A 312 7.08 -23.93 -34.51
N ILE A 313 6.71 -22.92 -33.72
CA ILE A 313 6.31 -21.61 -34.21
C ILE A 313 7.56 -20.94 -34.78
N VAL A 314 7.45 -20.37 -35.98
CA VAL A 314 8.52 -19.57 -36.58
C VAL A 314 8.02 -18.14 -36.72
N LEU A 315 8.68 -17.21 -36.06
CA LEU A 315 8.30 -15.80 -36.11
C LEU A 315 8.61 -15.22 -37.50
N ASP A 316 7.62 -14.57 -38.11
CA ASP A 316 7.74 -13.97 -39.43
C ASP A 316 8.38 -12.56 -39.39
N ASN A 317 8.39 -11.88 -40.52
CA ASN A 317 9.00 -10.55 -40.66
C ASN A 317 8.21 -9.41 -39.98
N SER A 318 7.07 -9.70 -39.34
CA SER A 318 6.37 -8.73 -38.50
C SER A 318 7.05 -8.54 -37.14
N TYR A 319 7.94 -9.46 -36.74
CA TYR A 319 8.67 -9.43 -35.48
C TYR A 319 10.04 -8.78 -35.63
N SER A 320 10.18 -7.54 -35.16
CA SER A 320 11.49 -6.90 -35.02
C SER A 320 12.20 -7.42 -33.77
N GLN A 321 13.53 -7.35 -33.71
CA GLN A 321 14.26 -7.75 -32.50
C GLN A 321 13.93 -6.85 -31.30
N ALA A 322 13.00 -7.28 -30.44
CA ALA A 322 12.43 -6.47 -29.38
C ALA A 322 12.03 -7.32 -28.18
N TYR A 323 11.73 -6.67 -27.07
CA TYR A 323 11.07 -7.30 -25.93
C TYR A 323 9.59 -7.47 -26.25
N TYR A 324 9.09 -8.69 -26.05
CA TYR A 324 7.69 -9.06 -26.18
C TYR A 324 7.18 -9.63 -24.86
N LYS A 325 5.92 -9.34 -24.56
CA LYS A 325 5.13 -10.06 -23.57
C LYS A 325 4.49 -11.24 -24.29
N VAL A 326 4.57 -12.42 -23.70
CA VAL A 326 3.95 -13.63 -24.23
C VAL A 326 2.84 -14.07 -23.29
N THR A 327 1.66 -14.26 -23.84
CA THR A 327 0.51 -14.83 -23.14
C THR A 327 0.20 -16.20 -23.73
N PHE A 328 -0.10 -17.18 -22.90
CA PHE A 328 -0.52 -18.53 -23.31
C PHE A 328 -1.65 -19.02 -22.41
N ASN A 329 -2.75 -19.49 -22.98
CA ASN A 329 -3.83 -20.10 -22.23
C ASN A 329 -3.75 -21.63 -22.33
N ASP A 330 -3.55 -22.37 -21.24
CA ASP A 330 -3.35 -23.83 -21.26
C ASP A 330 -4.66 -24.65 -21.36
N ALA A 331 -5.82 -23.99 -21.41
CA ALA A 331 -7.11 -24.62 -21.68
C ALA A 331 -7.57 -24.45 -23.13
N THR A 332 -7.42 -23.25 -23.71
CA THR A 332 -7.77 -22.98 -25.11
C THR A 332 -6.59 -23.14 -26.06
N LEU A 333 -5.36 -23.18 -25.54
CA LEU A 333 -4.09 -23.17 -26.28
C LEU A 333 -3.85 -21.88 -27.08
N ALA A 334 -4.67 -20.85 -26.89
CA ALA A 334 -4.47 -19.55 -27.50
C ALA A 334 -3.21 -18.87 -26.96
N TYR A 335 -2.46 -18.22 -27.83
CA TYR A 335 -1.25 -17.48 -27.48
C TYR A 335 -1.15 -16.15 -28.21
N GLN A 336 -0.41 -15.22 -27.61
CA GLN A 336 -0.21 -13.88 -28.16
C GLN A 336 1.17 -13.35 -27.81
N PHE A 337 1.75 -12.60 -28.75
CA PHE A 337 2.97 -11.84 -28.58
C PHE A 337 2.65 -10.35 -28.67
N ASP A 338 2.82 -9.62 -27.57
CA ASP A 338 2.60 -8.18 -27.51
C ASP A 338 3.95 -7.47 -27.46
N PHE A 339 4.20 -6.56 -28.41
CA PHE A 339 5.41 -5.73 -28.38
C PHE A 339 5.44 -4.90 -27.09
N VAL A 340 6.57 -4.93 -26.38
CA VAL A 340 6.79 -4.13 -25.17
C VAL A 340 7.68 -2.93 -25.51
N LYS A 341 8.91 -3.19 -25.95
CA LYS A 341 9.92 -2.15 -26.23
C LYS A 341 11.10 -2.66 -27.04
N PHE A 342 11.84 -1.75 -27.66
CA PHE A 342 13.13 -2.08 -28.28
C PHE A 342 14.26 -2.19 -27.23
N PRO A 343 15.29 -3.02 -27.45
CA PRO A 343 16.38 -3.18 -26.47
C PRO A 343 17.27 -1.94 -26.36
N SER A 344 17.45 -1.22 -27.46
CA SER A 344 18.19 0.04 -27.47
C SER A 344 17.81 0.92 -28.66
N ILE A 345 17.86 2.22 -28.43
CA ILE A 345 17.68 3.26 -29.44
C ILE A 345 18.82 4.26 -29.29
N SER A 346 19.35 4.71 -30.42
CA SER A 346 20.48 5.63 -30.49
C SER A 346 20.20 6.74 -31.50
N ILE A 347 20.81 7.90 -31.29
CA ILE A 347 20.95 8.96 -32.29
C ILE A 347 22.38 8.92 -32.84
N ILE A 348 22.52 9.13 -34.15
CA ILE A 348 23.80 9.11 -34.85
C ILE A 348 23.81 10.13 -35.98
N GLY A 349 24.95 10.77 -36.22
CA GLY A 349 25.18 11.62 -37.39
C GLY A 349 26.01 12.86 -37.08
N SER A 350 26.34 13.65 -38.09
CA SER A 350 27.22 14.80 -37.91
C SER A 350 26.68 15.85 -36.92
N ALA A 351 25.36 15.97 -36.81
CA ALA A 351 24.73 16.86 -35.84
C ALA A 351 24.99 16.47 -34.36
N THR A 352 25.52 15.28 -34.06
CA THR A 352 25.83 14.85 -32.68
C THR A 352 27.24 15.25 -32.23
N THR A 353 28.12 15.65 -33.15
CA THR A 353 29.54 15.97 -32.89
C THR A 353 30.02 17.26 -33.55
N GLY A 354 29.24 17.83 -34.47
CA GLY A 354 29.61 19.01 -35.25
C GLY A 354 30.44 18.70 -36.51
N ASP A 355 30.75 17.43 -36.78
CA ASP A 355 31.48 17.00 -37.97
C ASP A 355 31.09 15.59 -38.43
N ASP A 356 31.64 15.13 -39.56
CA ASP A 356 31.29 13.82 -40.14
C ASP A 356 31.69 12.60 -39.27
N SER A 357 32.49 12.78 -38.22
CA SER A 357 32.84 11.68 -37.31
C SER A 357 31.63 11.16 -36.54
N GLY A 358 30.59 11.98 -36.36
CA GLY A 358 29.34 11.59 -35.71
C GLY A 358 28.59 10.46 -36.41
N TRP A 359 28.85 10.17 -37.68
CA TRP A 359 28.30 8.98 -38.37
C TRP A 359 28.96 7.66 -37.97
N GLY A 360 30.01 7.71 -37.15
CA GLY A 360 30.67 6.54 -36.56
C GLY A 360 30.41 6.38 -35.06
N ILE A 361 29.61 7.24 -34.44
CA ILE A 361 29.44 7.30 -32.98
C ILE A 361 27.94 7.33 -32.63
N ASP A 362 27.42 6.23 -32.11
CA ASP A 362 26.08 6.16 -31.54
C ASP A 362 26.02 6.79 -30.15
N VAL A 363 25.06 7.70 -29.98
CA VAL A 363 24.68 8.18 -28.65
C VAL A 363 23.40 7.46 -28.25
N LYS A 364 23.48 6.62 -27.21
CA LYS A 364 22.32 5.86 -26.69
C LYS A 364 21.35 6.79 -25.97
N LEU A 365 20.08 6.68 -26.32
CA LEU A 365 19.00 7.31 -25.58
C LEU A 365 18.62 6.38 -24.41
N ARG A 366 18.30 6.97 -23.26
CA ARG A 366 17.81 6.23 -22.09
C ARG A 366 16.35 5.85 -22.30
N ASP A 367 15.98 4.61 -21.94
CA ASP A 367 14.61 4.12 -21.91
C ASP A 367 13.88 4.68 -20.66
N PHE A 368 12.78 5.41 -20.88
CA PHE A 368 11.89 5.92 -19.83
C PHE A 368 10.58 5.10 -19.72
N GLY A 369 10.51 3.93 -20.36
CA GLY A 369 9.31 3.10 -20.42
C GLY A 369 8.26 3.65 -21.40
N ASN A 370 7.19 2.89 -21.61
CA ASN A 370 6.12 3.22 -22.57
C ASN A 370 6.64 3.61 -23.97
N ASN A 371 7.75 2.98 -24.37
CA ASN A 371 8.44 3.23 -25.63
C ASN A 371 8.91 4.70 -25.81
N SER A 372 9.26 5.38 -24.72
CA SER A 372 9.83 6.73 -24.72
C SER A 372 11.33 6.66 -24.46
N PHE A 373 12.14 7.05 -25.45
CA PHE A 373 13.60 7.14 -25.33
C PHE A 373 14.03 8.59 -25.27
N ARG A 374 14.91 8.93 -24.33
CA ARG A 374 15.29 10.34 -24.08
C ARG A 374 16.78 10.53 -23.82
N HIS A 375 17.29 11.73 -24.13
CA HIS A 375 18.67 12.11 -23.85
C HIS A 375 18.82 13.63 -23.82
N ALA A 376 19.69 14.17 -22.97
CA ALA A 376 20.06 15.59 -22.99
C ALA A 376 21.42 15.76 -23.68
N MET A 377 21.50 16.54 -24.75
CA MET A 377 22.77 16.82 -25.44
C MET A 377 22.72 18.10 -26.28
N GLY A 378 23.91 18.64 -26.58
CA GLY A 378 24.13 19.65 -27.59
C GLY A 378 23.98 19.06 -29.00
N ILE A 379 23.23 19.76 -29.85
CA ILE A 379 23.01 19.43 -31.25
C ILE A 379 23.57 20.54 -32.13
N TYR A 380 24.38 20.14 -33.10
CA TYR A 380 25.10 21.01 -34.04
C TYR A 380 24.39 21.08 -35.41
N GLU A 381 24.80 22.02 -36.26
CA GLU A 381 24.49 22.00 -37.68
C GLU A 381 24.96 20.69 -38.29
N GLY A 382 24.12 20.07 -39.12
CA GLY A 382 24.47 18.82 -39.78
C GLY A 382 23.26 17.95 -40.03
N ALA A 383 23.48 16.63 -40.00
CA ALA A 383 22.44 15.65 -40.23
C ALA A 383 22.51 14.50 -39.21
N PHE A 384 21.37 13.89 -38.91
CA PHE A 384 21.31 12.72 -38.03
C PHE A 384 20.18 11.76 -38.39
N LYS A 385 20.21 10.58 -37.75
CA LYS A 385 19.12 9.58 -37.72
C LYS A 385 19.01 8.96 -36.34
N PHE A 386 17.88 8.31 -36.09
CA PHE A 386 17.75 7.36 -35.00
C PHE A 386 17.91 5.94 -35.52
N ARG A 387 18.52 5.05 -34.72
CA ARG A 387 18.59 3.63 -35.08
C ARG A 387 18.56 2.70 -33.88
N GLN A 388 18.02 1.53 -34.13
CA GLN A 388 17.85 0.46 -33.15
C GLN A 388 19.09 -0.42 -33.12
N ASN A 389 19.52 -0.81 -31.92
CA ASN A 389 20.62 -1.76 -31.72
C ASN A 389 21.89 -1.38 -32.49
N GLU A 390 22.14 -0.08 -32.66
CA GLU A 390 23.31 0.45 -33.39
C GLU A 390 23.43 -0.12 -34.82
N SER A 391 22.31 -0.59 -35.40
CA SER A 391 22.23 -1.23 -36.72
C SER A 391 21.41 -0.40 -37.69
N TRP A 392 21.73 -0.51 -38.98
CA TRP A 392 20.97 0.13 -40.05
C TRP A 392 19.69 -0.62 -40.45
N ASP A 393 19.47 -1.84 -39.92
CA ASP A 393 18.30 -2.66 -40.26
C ASP A 393 16.99 -1.96 -39.88
N ASN A 394 16.99 -1.28 -38.73
CA ASN A 394 15.85 -0.52 -38.22
C ASN A 394 16.32 0.90 -37.83
N GLN A 395 15.97 1.87 -38.67
CA GLN A 395 16.37 3.27 -38.52
C GLN A 395 15.21 4.21 -38.88
N TRP A 396 15.21 5.41 -38.31
CA TRP A 396 14.19 6.43 -38.48
C TRP A 396 14.79 7.79 -38.76
N GLY A 397 14.10 8.59 -39.57
CA GLY A 397 14.47 9.97 -39.89
C GLY A 397 13.44 10.67 -40.77
N GLY A 398 13.87 11.68 -41.54
CA GLY A 398 13.07 12.31 -42.59
C GLY A 398 11.96 13.27 -42.11
N PHE A 399 12.00 13.73 -40.86
CA PHE A 399 11.13 14.79 -40.36
C PHE A 399 11.82 16.16 -40.40
N THR A 400 11.06 17.23 -40.18
CA THR A 400 11.60 18.59 -40.05
C THR A 400 11.97 18.89 -38.60
N PHE A 401 13.25 19.13 -38.32
CA PHE A 401 13.74 19.53 -37.00
C PHE A 401 13.07 20.85 -36.53
N PRO A 402 12.70 21.02 -35.24
CA PRO A 402 13.06 20.22 -34.06
C PRO A 402 12.04 19.15 -33.63
N SER A 403 10.90 19.01 -34.30
CA SER A 403 9.87 18.07 -33.87
C SER A 403 9.05 17.54 -35.04
N GLY A 404 8.56 16.31 -34.93
CA GLY A 404 7.69 15.74 -35.95
C GLY A 404 7.58 14.23 -35.80
N THR A 405 7.36 13.56 -36.94
CA THR A 405 7.24 12.10 -36.99
C THR A 405 8.36 11.53 -37.84
N ALA A 406 9.37 10.94 -37.19
CA ALA A 406 10.42 10.19 -37.85
C ALA A 406 9.85 8.93 -38.50
N THR A 407 10.10 8.79 -39.79
CA THR A 407 9.60 7.67 -40.60
C THR A 407 10.62 6.55 -40.59
N LYS A 408 10.18 5.31 -40.33
CA LYS A 408 11.04 4.12 -40.43
C LYS A 408 11.56 4.00 -41.87
N GLY A 409 12.86 3.82 -42.05
CA GLY A 409 13.48 3.84 -43.37
C GLY A 409 13.68 5.24 -43.97
N GLY A 410 13.26 6.30 -43.28
CA GLY A 410 13.33 7.69 -43.75
C GLY A 410 14.74 8.19 -44.05
N GLY A 411 14.85 9.31 -44.76
CA GLY A 411 16.12 9.98 -45.03
C GLY A 411 16.73 10.63 -43.77
N ASP A 412 17.85 11.30 -43.93
CA ASP A 412 18.50 11.99 -42.81
C ASP A 412 17.69 13.23 -42.39
N VAL A 413 17.80 13.59 -41.11
CA VAL A 413 17.19 14.80 -40.54
C VAL A 413 18.23 15.90 -40.53
N SER A 414 17.96 17.02 -41.19
CA SER A 414 18.89 18.16 -41.23
C SER A 414 18.62 19.17 -40.12
N VAL A 415 19.69 19.62 -39.47
CA VAL A 415 19.72 20.73 -38.50
C VAL A 415 20.48 21.88 -39.13
N SER A 416 19.91 23.08 -39.11
CA SER A 416 20.60 24.29 -39.58
C SER A 416 21.39 24.97 -38.46
N LEU A 417 22.37 25.79 -38.82
CA LEU A 417 23.16 26.58 -37.87
C LEU A 417 22.31 27.43 -36.90
N ALA A 418 21.16 27.94 -37.35
CA ALA A 418 20.26 28.74 -36.50
C ALA A 418 19.48 27.90 -35.47
N GLN A 419 19.60 26.58 -35.53
CA GLN A 419 18.91 25.62 -34.66
C GLN A 419 19.89 24.88 -33.74
N GLU A 420 21.17 25.28 -33.71
CA GLU A 420 22.12 24.74 -32.74
C GLU A 420 21.72 25.13 -31.31
N ASP A 421 21.56 24.12 -30.46
CA ASP A 421 21.18 24.31 -29.06
C ASP A 421 21.49 23.05 -28.24
N THR A 422 21.37 23.17 -26.92
CA THR A 422 21.23 22.05 -26.01
C THR A 422 19.76 21.64 -25.92
N TYR A 423 19.48 20.37 -26.18
CA TYR A 423 18.12 19.85 -26.22
C TYR A 423 17.94 18.66 -25.28
N ILE A 424 16.74 18.57 -24.69
CA ILE A 424 16.15 17.30 -24.29
C ILE A 424 15.51 16.68 -25.53
N ILE A 425 16.06 15.55 -25.93
CA ILE A 425 15.57 14.72 -27.03
C ILE A 425 14.55 13.74 -26.46
N MET A 426 13.42 13.61 -27.14
CA MET A 426 12.46 12.55 -26.93
C MET A 426 12.15 11.87 -28.25
N PHE A 427 12.20 10.55 -28.28
CA PHE A 427 11.83 9.74 -29.44
C PHE A 427 11.00 8.53 -29.02
N ASN A 428 9.85 8.35 -29.68
CA ASN A 428 9.05 7.14 -29.61
C ASN A 428 9.18 6.34 -30.93
N PRO A 429 9.93 5.24 -30.95
CA PRO A 429 10.18 4.49 -32.20
C PRO A 429 8.96 3.74 -32.76
N SER A 430 7.90 3.53 -31.97
CA SER A 430 6.67 2.86 -32.43
C SER A 430 5.71 3.83 -33.10
N SER A 431 5.56 5.06 -32.59
CA SER A 431 4.76 6.10 -33.25
C SER A 431 5.56 6.95 -34.24
N GLY A 432 6.89 6.95 -34.11
CA GLY A 432 7.79 7.86 -34.82
C GLY A 432 7.84 9.26 -34.21
N GLU A 433 7.08 9.56 -33.16
CA GLU A 433 7.03 10.90 -32.55
C GLU A 433 8.39 11.32 -32.00
N VAL A 434 8.83 12.52 -32.38
CA VAL A 434 10.11 13.11 -31.98
C VAL A 434 9.91 14.55 -31.54
N SER A 435 10.58 14.95 -30.46
CA SER A 435 10.75 16.35 -30.09
C SER A 435 12.16 16.62 -29.57
N PHE A 436 12.67 17.80 -29.90
CA PHE A 436 13.87 18.41 -29.35
C PHE A 436 13.42 19.69 -28.64
N THR A 437 13.46 19.69 -27.32
CA THR A 437 13.07 20.83 -26.48
C THR A 437 14.31 21.48 -25.93
N ALA A 438 14.54 22.76 -26.23
CA ALA A 438 15.68 23.49 -25.70
C ALA A 438 15.62 23.49 -24.17
N THR A 439 16.76 23.30 -23.52
CA THR A 439 16.86 23.19 -22.06
C THR A 439 18.05 24.00 -21.53
N GLU A 440 17.95 24.41 -20.27
CA GLU A 440 19.00 25.13 -19.56
C GLU A 440 19.77 24.19 -18.64
N ILE A 441 21.06 24.47 -18.44
CA ILE A 441 21.93 23.73 -17.53
C ILE A 441 22.19 24.57 -16.29
N ALA A 442 22.15 23.94 -15.11
CA ALA A 442 22.39 24.62 -13.85
C ALA A 442 23.30 23.82 -12.91
N LEU A 443 23.98 24.55 -12.01
CA LEU A 443 24.74 24.02 -10.89
C LEU A 443 23.88 24.04 -9.62
N ILE A 444 23.92 22.96 -8.83
CA ILE A 444 23.21 22.84 -7.55
C ILE A 444 24.07 22.13 -6.50
N GLY A 445 23.79 22.34 -5.22
CA GLY A 445 24.33 21.56 -4.11
C GLY A 445 24.84 22.42 -2.96
N SER A 446 25.26 21.78 -1.86
CA SER A 446 25.75 22.51 -0.67
C SER A 446 26.90 23.46 -0.96
N ALA A 447 27.72 23.17 -1.97
CA ALA A 447 28.81 24.06 -2.39
C ALA A 447 28.32 25.42 -2.94
N THR A 448 27.06 25.53 -3.36
CA THR A 448 26.46 26.81 -3.80
C THR A 448 26.01 27.70 -2.64
N GLY A 449 26.19 27.23 -1.39
CA GLY A 449 25.71 27.90 -0.18
C GLY A 449 24.30 27.49 0.24
N ASP A 450 23.69 26.51 -0.45
CA ASP A 450 22.40 25.92 -0.12
C ASP A 450 22.53 24.43 0.24
N ASP A 451 22.55 24.12 1.54
CA ASP A 451 22.62 22.74 2.05
C ASP A 451 21.33 21.93 1.79
N THR A 452 20.26 22.54 1.27
CA THR A 452 18.97 21.88 1.04
C THR A 452 18.80 21.31 -0.37
N TRP A 453 19.74 21.58 -1.28
CA TRP A 453 19.65 21.16 -2.69
C TRP A 453 18.35 21.61 -3.36
N SER A 454 17.90 22.84 -3.08
CA SER A 454 16.63 23.38 -3.57
C SER A 454 16.79 24.52 -4.57
N THR A 455 17.96 25.13 -4.64
CA THR A 455 18.21 26.29 -5.51
C THR A 455 19.27 26.01 -6.56
N ASP A 456 18.88 26.12 -7.82
CA ASP A 456 19.77 26.05 -8.98
C ASP A 456 20.43 27.40 -9.30
N ILE A 457 21.68 27.35 -9.76
CA ILE A 457 22.39 28.48 -10.36
C ILE A 457 22.57 28.20 -11.85
N ASN A 458 21.82 28.93 -12.68
CA ASN A 458 21.86 28.76 -14.13
C ASN A 458 23.26 29.04 -14.69
N MET A 459 23.74 28.13 -15.52
CA MET A 459 24.95 28.29 -16.31
C MET A 459 24.63 29.07 -17.59
N THR A 460 25.67 29.52 -18.29
CA THR A 460 25.56 30.18 -19.60
C THR A 460 26.15 29.29 -20.68
N ARG A 461 25.36 28.97 -21.70
CA ARG A 461 25.83 28.22 -22.87
C ARG A 461 26.90 28.99 -23.62
N ASP A 462 27.92 28.28 -24.10
CA ASP A 462 28.90 28.84 -25.02
C ASP A 462 28.24 29.18 -26.37
N LEU A 463 28.70 30.27 -26.99
CA LEU A 463 28.12 30.76 -28.24
C LEU A 463 28.64 30.04 -29.48
N LEU A 464 29.73 29.27 -29.35
CA LEU A 464 30.40 28.56 -30.45
C LEU A 464 30.26 27.04 -30.33
N ASP A 465 29.91 26.53 -29.15
CA ASP A 465 29.70 25.10 -28.92
C ASP A 465 28.40 24.84 -28.13
N PRO A 466 27.32 24.34 -28.78
CA PRO A 466 26.06 24.03 -28.10
C PRO A 466 26.15 22.94 -27.03
N ALA A 467 27.27 22.21 -26.92
CA ALA A 467 27.48 21.25 -25.83
C ALA A 467 28.24 21.84 -24.64
N VAL A 468 28.74 23.07 -24.71
CA VAL A 468 29.56 23.67 -23.64
C VAL A 468 28.78 24.69 -22.85
N TRP A 469 28.86 24.61 -21.53
CA TRP A 469 28.23 25.55 -20.59
C TRP A 469 29.24 26.03 -19.56
N THR A 470 29.15 27.30 -19.20
CA THR A 470 30.10 28.00 -18.32
C THR A 470 29.39 28.75 -17.20
N LEU A 471 30.03 28.88 -16.04
CA LEU A 471 29.52 29.64 -14.90
C LEU A 471 30.68 30.19 -14.08
N ASN A 472 30.70 31.50 -13.83
CA ASN A 472 31.55 32.11 -12.81
C ASN A 472 30.75 32.24 -11.50
N VAL A 473 31.20 31.61 -10.42
CA VAL A 473 30.42 31.53 -9.17
C VAL A 473 31.32 31.41 -7.94
N ASP A 474 30.90 32.01 -6.83
CA ASP A 474 31.51 31.80 -5.52
C ASP A 474 30.97 30.50 -4.91
N LEU A 475 31.87 29.56 -4.60
CA LEU A 475 31.55 28.27 -3.97
C LEU A 475 32.12 28.21 -2.55
N VAL A 476 31.43 27.48 -1.67
CA VAL A 476 31.89 27.09 -0.35
C VAL A 476 32.37 25.63 -0.35
N VAL A 477 32.97 25.18 0.75
CA VAL A 477 33.29 23.76 0.92
C VAL A 477 31.99 22.96 0.99
N GLY A 478 31.84 21.97 0.13
CA GLY A 478 30.60 21.20 0.00
C GLY A 478 30.57 20.36 -1.26
N GLU A 479 29.39 19.87 -1.59
CA GLU A 479 29.14 19.05 -2.77
C GLU A 479 28.36 19.83 -3.83
N ALA A 480 28.60 19.52 -5.10
CA ALA A 480 27.89 20.12 -6.23
C ALA A 480 27.49 19.06 -7.26
N LYS A 481 26.49 19.39 -8.06
CA LYS A 481 26.00 18.62 -9.20
C LYS A 481 25.56 19.56 -10.30
N ILE A 482 25.64 19.10 -11.54
CA ILE A 482 25.14 19.84 -12.70
C ILE A 482 23.91 19.08 -13.21
N ARG A 483 22.82 19.77 -13.56
CA ARG A 483 21.57 19.15 -14.01
C ARG A 483 20.78 20.04 -14.97
N THR A 484 19.74 19.48 -15.57
CA THR A 484 18.81 20.22 -16.44
C THR A 484 17.46 20.45 -15.76
N ASP A 485 16.73 21.48 -16.20
CA ASP A 485 15.30 21.72 -15.94
C ASP A 485 14.85 21.63 -14.47
N GLU A 486 15.75 21.88 -13.52
CA GLU A 486 15.48 21.73 -12.09
C GLU A 486 14.96 20.33 -11.70
N THR A 487 15.21 19.30 -12.53
CA THR A 487 14.89 17.89 -12.24
C THR A 487 16.14 17.05 -12.05
N TRP A 488 15.98 15.81 -11.59
CA TRP A 488 17.09 14.85 -11.47
C TRP A 488 17.18 13.90 -12.67
N ASP A 489 16.28 14.03 -13.64
CA ASP A 489 16.20 13.13 -14.80
C ASP A 489 17.48 13.17 -15.63
N TYR A 490 18.14 14.34 -15.71
CA TYR A 490 19.37 14.54 -16.47
C TYR A 490 20.36 15.32 -15.61
N ASN A 491 21.47 14.67 -15.26
CA ASN A 491 22.48 15.24 -14.38
C ASN A 491 23.87 14.74 -14.73
N TRP A 492 24.89 15.46 -14.28
CA TRP A 492 26.30 15.15 -14.47
C TRP A 492 27.03 15.25 -13.14
N GLY A 493 27.86 14.23 -12.88
CA GLY A 493 28.78 14.16 -11.76
C GLY A 493 30.23 14.03 -12.25
N PRO A 494 31.20 13.79 -11.35
CA PRO A 494 32.61 13.64 -11.70
C PRO A 494 32.88 12.44 -12.63
N ASP A 495 31.99 11.45 -12.63
CA ASP A 495 32.09 10.26 -13.47
C ASP A 495 31.31 10.40 -14.80
N GLY A 496 30.77 11.58 -15.09
CA GLY A 496 30.05 11.90 -16.32
C GLY A 496 28.53 11.94 -16.16
N TYR A 497 27.83 11.72 -17.28
CA TYR A 497 26.38 11.79 -17.40
C TYR A 497 25.67 10.67 -16.62
N ASP A 498 24.63 11.04 -15.88
CA ASP A 498 23.74 10.16 -15.13
C ASP A 498 24.42 9.27 -14.09
N THR A 499 25.33 9.90 -13.32
CA THR A 499 26.08 9.21 -12.28
C THR A 499 25.63 9.67 -10.90
N PRO A 500 25.59 8.79 -9.88
CA PRO A 500 25.14 9.17 -8.55
C PRO A 500 26.12 10.09 -7.81
N ALA A 501 27.40 10.08 -8.19
CA ALA A 501 28.44 10.86 -7.52
C ALA A 501 28.23 12.38 -7.66
N ASN A 502 28.71 13.12 -6.65
CA ASN A 502 28.71 14.58 -6.60
C ASN A 502 30.15 15.09 -6.78
N PHE A 503 30.30 16.28 -7.35
CA PHE A 503 31.58 17.00 -7.34
C PHE A 503 31.86 17.46 -5.91
N ASN A 504 33.09 17.28 -5.43
CA ASN A 504 33.48 17.69 -4.09
C ASN A 504 34.34 18.95 -4.14
N ILE A 505 33.84 20.06 -3.60
CA ILE A 505 34.53 21.34 -3.51
C ILE A 505 35.23 21.40 -2.15
N THR A 506 36.56 21.35 -2.17
CA THR A 506 37.38 21.21 -0.95
C THR A 506 37.88 22.53 -0.38
N GLU A 507 37.75 23.63 -1.13
CA GLU A 507 38.16 24.96 -0.71
C GLU A 507 37.13 25.99 -1.16
N ALA A 508 36.78 26.94 -0.30
CA ALA A 508 35.90 28.04 -0.71
C ALA A 508 36.64 29.02 -1.63
N GLY A 509 35.95 29.63 -2.60
CA GLY A 509 36.53 30.60 -3.52
C GLY A 509 35.62 30.91 -4.71
N ASN A 510 36.10 31.79 -5.59
CA ASN A 510 35.46 32.04 -6.88
C ASN A 510 35.97 31.01 -7.89
N TYR A 511 35.06 30.41 -8.66
CA TYR A 511 35.35 29.37 -9.62
C TYR A 511 34.80 29.70 -11.01
N ASP A 512 35.57 29.37 -12.03
CA ASP A 512 35.10 29.17 -13.39
C ASP A 512 34.75 27.68 -13.55
N VAL A 513 33.46 27.40 -13.63
CA VAL A 513 32.91 26.06 -13.85
C VAL A 513 32.60 25.91 -15.33
N THR A 514 33.11 24.86 -15.96
CA THR A 514 32.80 24.51 -17.35
C THR A 514 32.33 23.07 -17.44
N ILE A 515 31.36 22.77 -18.29
CA ILE A 515 30.97 21.41 -18.63
C ILE A 515 30.76 21.26 -20.14
N ASN A 516 31.22 20.16 -20.71
CA ASN A 516 30.76 19.68 -22.01
C ASN A 516 29.73 18.55 -21.79
N ILE A 517 28.45 18.82 -22.04
CA ILE A 517 27.36 17.89 -21.69
C ILE A 517 27.34 16.62 -22.55
N ASN A 518 27.88 16.66 -23.77
CA ASN A 518 27.94 15.50 -24.67
C ASN A 518 29.00 14.49 -24.20
N THR A 519 30.11 14.98 -23.63
CA THR A 519 31.19 14.12 -23.09
C THR A 519 31.05 13.86 -21.59
N GLY A 520 30.27 14.69 -20.89
CA GLY A 520 30.14 14.68 -19.44
C GLY A 520 31.37 15.19 -18.68
N VAL A 521 32.36 15.76 -19.38
CA VAL A 521 33.57 16.28 -18.76
C VAL A 521 33.30 17.68 -18.20
N ALA A 522 33.52 17.84 -16.89
CA ALA A 522 33.40 19.13 -16.20
C ALA A 522 34.73 19.55 -15.54
N SER A 523 34.97 20.86 -15.47
CA SER A 523 36.10 21.47 -14.77
C SER A 523 35.60 22.53 -13.77
N PHE A 524 36.28 22.60 -12.63
CA PHE A 524 36.08 23.61 -11.58
C PHE A 524 37.43 24.28 -11.34
N GLU A 525 37.68 25.38 -12.04
CA GLU A 525 38.95 26.11 -11.96
C GLU A 525 38.81 27.30 -11.01
N LYS A 526 39.63 27.33 -9.96
CA LYS A 526 39.61 28.41 -8.96
C LYS A 526 40.35 29.65 -9.50
N ASN A 527 39.71 30.81 -9.39
CA ASN A 527 40.23 32.12 -9.83
C ASN A 527 41.19 32.77 -8.84
#